data_AF-A0A0M1P752-F1
#
_entry.id   AF-A0A0M1P752-F1
#
_cell.length_a   1.000
_cell.length_b   1.000
_cell.length_c   1.000
_cell.angle_alpha   90.00
_cell.angle_beta   90.00
_cell.angle_gamma   90.00
#
_symmetry.space_group_name_H-M   'P 1'
#
loop_
_entity.id
_entity.type
_entity.pdbx_description
1 polymer ?
#
loop_
_entity_poly.entity_id
_entity_poly.type
_entity_poly.pdbx_seq_one_letter_code
_entity_poly.pdbx_strand_id
1 'polypeptide(L)'
;MEFPPWFQKAIQLRLDDVSAQIEHDCKLKQIREETDEAFEALFADKDAVPMPEYAEWENLHIISMGIQNELLYMQGLRDGIQLIVSILGQSMGVDGVSESSNTHKAQ
;
A
#
# COMPACT_ATOMS: atom_id res chain seq x y z
N MET A 1 21.73 7.37 8.75
CA MET A 1 21.62 8.47 7.77
C MET A 1 20.26 9.08 8.00
N GLU A 2 20.18 10.34 8.43
CA GLU A 2 18.87 10.97 8.65
C GLU A 2 18.35 11.52 7.34
N PHE A 3 17.11 11.17 7.00
CA PHE A 3 16.44 11.75 5.85
C PHE A 3 15.96 13.16 6.17
N PRO A 4 16.03 14.11 5.22
CA PRO A 4 15.47 15.44 5.41
C PRO A 4 13.98 15.38 5.83
N PRO A 5 13.50 16.32 6.66
CA PRO A 5 12.11 16.31 7.13
C PRO A 5 11.08 16.29 6.00
N TRP A 6 11.37 16.95 4.88
CA TRP A 6 10.48 16.94 3.70
C TRP A 6 10.33 15.54 3.10
N PHE A 7 11.38 14.72 3.13
CA PHE A 7 11.37 13.38 2.57
C PHE A 7 10.62 12.41 3.48
N GLN A 8 10.82 12.51 4.80
CA GLN A 8 10.04 11.77 5.78
C GLN A 8 8.55 12.07 5.64
N LYS A 9 8.19 13.35 5.48
CA LYS A 9 6.80 13.76 5.25
C LYS A 9 6.24 13.20 3.95
N ALA A 10 7.02 13.17 2.87
CA ALA A 10 6.59 12.59 1.60
C ALA A 10 6.35 11.08 1.70
N ILE A 11 7.21 10.35 2.43
CA ILE A 11 6.99 8.92 2.72
C ILE A 11 5.72 8.73 3.53
N GLN A 12 5.51 9.53 4.58
CA GLN A 12 4.30 9.42 5.41
C GLN A 12 3.03 9.67 4.60
N LEU A 13 2.99 10.74 3.80
CA LEU A 13 1.85 11.03 2.93
C LEU A 13 1.56 9.88 1.96
N ARG A 14 2.61 9.28 1.38
CA ARG A 14 2.45 8.13 0.51
C ARG A 14 1.89 6.92 1.25
N LEU A 15 2.38 6.65 2.46
CA LEU A 15 1.88 5.57 3.30
C LEU A 15 0.41 5.78 3.67
N ASP A 16 0.04 6.99 4.06
CA ASP A 16 -1.35 7.36 4.41
C ASP A 16 -2.28 7.18 3.19
N ASP A 17 -1.86 7.66 2.02
CA ASP A 17 -2.62 7.53 0.76
C ASP A 17 -2.84 6.06 0.38
N VAL A 18 -1.80 5.23 0.46
CA VAL A 18 -1.88 3.80 0.14
C VAL A 18 -2.74 3.06 1.16
N SER A 19 -2.63 3.42 2.44
CA SER A 19 -3.44 2.83 3.50
C SER A 19 -4.93 3.10 3.28
N ALA A 20 -5.29 4.34 2.92
CA ALA A 20 -6.67 4.71 2.58
C ALA A 20 -7.20 3.96 1.35
N GLN A 21 -6.35 3.72 0.35
CA GLN A 21 -6.73 2.92 -0.83
C GLN A 21 -6.97 1.45 -0.48
N ILE A 22 -6.11 0.86 0.36
CA ILE A 22 -6.24 -0.52 0.83
C ILE A 22 -7.50 -0.68 1.68
N GLU A 23 -7.85 0.33 2.49
CA GLU A 23 -9.09 0.35 3.25
C GLU A 23 -10.36 0.28 2.38
N HIS A 24 -10.30 0.80 1.15
CA HIS A 24 -11.38 0.71 0.18
C HIS A 24 -11.28 -0.48 -0.78
N ASP A 25 -10.32 -1.39 -0.59
CA ASP A 25 -10.21 -2.60 -1.40
C ASP A 25 -11.44 -3.50 -1.20
N CYS A 26 -12.12 -3.84 -2.30
CA CYS A 26 -13.40 -4.55 -2.27
C CYS A 26 -13.29 -5.94 -1.60
N LYS A 27 -12.15 -6.64 -1.76
CA LYS A 27 -11.96 -7.96 -1.16
C LYS A 27 -11.70 -7.85 0.34
N LEU A 28 -10.91 -6.87 0.75
CA LEU A 28 -10.69 -6.59 2.17
C LEU A 28 -11.96 -6.08 2.86
N LYS A 29 -12.78 -5.29 2.15
CA LYS A 29 -14.07 -4.82 2.67
C LYS A 29 -14.98 -5.98 3.03
N GLN A 30 -15.10 -6.98 2.15
CA GLN A 30 -15.89 -8.17 2.43
C GLN A 30 -15.37 -8.93 3.66
N ILE A 31 -14.06 -9.20 3.75
CA ILE A 31 -13.47 -9.90 4.89
C ILE A 31 -13.65 -9.11 6.20
N ARG A 32 -13.57 -7.77 6.15
CA ARG A 32 -13.82 -6.91 7.30
C ARG A 32 -15.29 -6.94 7.73
N GLU A 33 -16.23 -6.90 6.78
CA GLU A 33 -17.67 -7.05 7.08
C GLU A 33 -17.94 -8.39 7.78
N GLU A 34 -17.38 -9.50 7.28
CA GLU A 34 -17.46 -10.82 7.92
C GLU A 34 -16.80 -10.82 9.32
N THR A 35 -15.68 -10.10 9.48
CA THR A 35 -15.01 -9.94 10.79
C THR A 35 -15.89 -9.15 11.78
N ASP A 36 -16.53 -8.08 11.33
CA ASP A 36 -17.39 -7.23 12.15
C ASP A 36 -18.66 -7.99 12.55
N GLU A 37 -19.25 -8.77 11.64
CA GLU A 37 -20.36 -9.68 11.96
C GLU A 37 -19.97 -10.72 13.00
N ALA A 38 -18.80 -11.35 12.86
CA ALA A 38 -18.28 -12.30 13.84
C ALA A 38 -18.00 -11.63 15.20
N PHE A 39 -17.57 -10.36 15.21
CA PHE A 39 -17.38 -9.60 16.44
C PHE A 39 -18.70 -9.32 17.16
N GLU A 40 -19.73 -8.88 16.44
CA GLU A 40 -21.06 -8.64 17.03
C GLU A 40 -21.68 -9.93 17.58
N ALA A 41 -21.42 -11.08 16.94
CA ALA A 41 -21.86 -12.39 17.42
C ALA A 41 -21.31 -12.75 18.80
N LEU A 42 -20.11 -12.26 19.18
CA LEU A 42 -19.52 -12.47 20.52
C LEU A 42 -20.39 -11.95 21.66
N PHE A 43 -21.25 -10.96 21.37
CA PHE A 43 -22.06 -10.26 22.37
C PHE A 43 -23.56 -10.54 22.21
N ALA A 44 -23.96 -11.35 21.24
CA ALA A 44 -25.36 -11.65 20.94
C ALA A 44 -26.04 -12.51 22.01
N ASP A 45 -25.27 -13.36 22.72
CA ASP A 45 -25.76 -14.15 23.86
C ASP A 45 -25.04 -13.72 25.15
N LYS A 46 -25.81 -13.34 26.17
CA LYS A 46 -25.28 -12.88 27.47
C LYS A 46 -24.78 -14.01 28.36
N ASP A 47 -25.16 -15.25 28.07
CA ASP A 47 -24.92 -16.41 28.93
C ASP A 47 -24.01 -17.48 28.28
N ALA A 48 -23.69 -17.34 26.98
CA ALA A 48 -22.75 -18.22 26.30
C ALA A 48 -21.31 -17.85 26.66
N VAL A 49 -20.46 -18.86 26.95
CA VAL A 49 -19.01 -18.65 26.95
C VAL A 49 -18.59 -18.56 25.48
N PRO A 50 -18.20 -17.37 24.96
CA PRO A 50 -18.09 -17.11 23.51
C PRO A 50 -16.82 -17.73 22.88
N MET A 51 -16.38 -18.88 23.39
CA MET A 51 -15.11 -19.50 23.00
C MET A 51 -15.04 -19.89 21.51
N PRO A 52 -16.09 -20.48 20.88
CA PRO A 52 -16.05 -20.78 19.46
C PRO A 52 -16.21 -19.52 18.58
N GLU A 53 -17.09 -18.58 18.95
CA GLU A 53 -17.29 -17.33 18.22
C GLU A 53 -16.02 -16.46 18.27
N TYR A 54 -15.31 -16.46 19.41
CA TYR A 54 -14.03 -15.77 19.57
C TYR A 54 -12.96 -16.32 18.63
N ALA A 55 -12.87 -17.64 18.50
CA ALA A 55 -11.91 -18.27 17.60
C ALA A 55 -12.19 -17.94 16.12
N GLU A 56 -13.46 -17.86 15.74
CA GLU A 56 -13.88 -17.46 14.39
C GLU A 56 -13.53 -15.99 14.10
N TRP A 57 -13.89 -15.09 15.02
CA TRP A 57 -13.53 -13.68 14.92
C TRP A 57 -12.01 -13.48 14.86
N GLU A 58 -11.25 -14.13 15.75
CA GLU A 58 -9.80 -14.01 15.83
C GLU A 58 -9.13 -14.47 14.52
N ASN A 59 -9.62 -15.57 13.94
CA ASN A 59 -9.14 -16.07 12.65
C ASN A 59 -9.39 -15.06 11.52
N LEU A 60 -10.61 -14.53 11.40
CA LEU A 60 -10.95 -13.53 10.39
C LEU A 60 -10.14 -12.24 10.56
N HIS A 61 -9.96 -11.80 11.81
CA HIS A 61 -9.18 -10.62 12.15
C HIS A 61 -7.71 -10.76 11.75
N ILE A 62 -7.06 -11.89 12.09
CA ILE A 62 -5.66 -12.16 11.73
C ILE A 62 -5.49 -12.22 10.21
N ILE A 63 -6.41 -12.87 9.50
CA ILE A 63 -6.36 -12.95 8.04
C ILE A 63 -6.47 -11.55 7.41
N SER A 64 -7.44 -10.75 7.86
CA SER A 64 -7.65 -9.38 7.38
C SER A 64 -6.40 -8.51 7.58
N MET A 65 -5.81 -8.59 8.78
CA MET A 65 -4.56 -7.89 9.10
C MET A 65 -3.38 -8.38 8.25
N GLY A 66 -3.28 -9.70 8.01
CA GLY A 66 -2.24 -10.29 7.18
C GLY A 66 -2.27 -9.77 5.75
N ILE A 67 -3.45 -9.75 5.13
CA ILE A 67 -3.64 -9.25 3.76
C ILE A 67 -3.30 -7.75 3.66
N GLN A 68 -3.75 -6.94 4.62
CA GLN A 68 -3.44 -5.49 4.65
C GLN A 68 -1.93 -5.24 4.73
N ASN A 69 -1.25 -5.96 5.62
CA ASN A 69 0.21 -5.84 5.77
C ASN A 69 0.96 -6.27 4.51
N GLU A 70 0.52 -7.33 3.84
CA GLU A 70 1.12 -7.78 2.58
C GLU A 70 0.95 -6.73 1.47
N LEU A 71 -0.24 -6.16 1.32
CA LEU A 71 -0.50 -5.11 0.34
C LEU A 71 0.36 -3.87 0.59
N LEU A 72 0.47 -3.42 1.84
CA LEU A 72 1.34 -2.31 2.23
C LEU A 72 2.82 -2.61 1.92
N TYR A 73 3.28 -3.81 2.25
CA TYR A 73 4.65 -4.25 1.97
C TYR A 73 4.96 -4.24 0.47
N MET A 74 4.07 -4.82 -0.35
CA MET A 74 4.25 -4.90 -1.79
C MET A 74 4.22 -3.52 -2.46
N GLN A 75 3.35 -2.62 -1.99
CA GLN A 75 3.29 -1.26 -2.51
C GLN A 75 4.54 -0.46 -2.10
N GLY A 76 5.00 -0.60 -0.85
CA GLY A 76 6.24 0.01 -0.38
C GLY A 76 7.47 -0.47 -1.16
N LEU A 77 7.54 -1.77 -1.48
CA LEU A 77 8.61 -2.32 -2.32
C LEU A 77 8.59 -1.72 -3.72
N ARG A 78 7.40 -1.62 -4.34
CA ARG A 78 7.24 -1.01 -5.66
C ARG A 78 7.66 0.46 -5.67
N ASP A 79 7.20 1.23 -4.69
CA ASP A 79 7.54 2.66 -4.56
C ASP A 79 9.05 2.86 -4.37
N GLY A 80 9.68 2.00 -3.54
CA GLY A 80 11.14 2.02 -3.32
C GLY A 80 11.94 1.71 -4.58
N ILE A 81 11.55 0.69 -5.35
CA ILE A 81 12.18 0.38 -6.64
C ILE A 81 12.04 1.56 -7.60
N GLN A 82 10.84 2.13 -7.73
CA GLN A 82 10.58 3.25 -8.62
C GLN A 82 11.42 4.48 -8.24
N LEU A 83 11.58 4.75 -6.94
CA LEU A 83 12.44 5.83 -6.45
C LEU A 83 13.90 5.60 -6.85
N ILE A 84 14.46 4.41 -6.61
CA ILE A 84 15.85 4.09 -6.94
C ILE A 84 16.08 4.17 -8.46
N VAL A 85 15.18 3.61 -9.26
CA VAL A 85 15.25 3.67 -10.73
C VAL A 85 15.22 5.12 -11.21
N SER A 86 14.36 5.97 -10.62
CA SER A 86 14.26 7.38 -11.00
C SER A 86 15.51 8.19 -10.64
N ILE A 87 16.16 7.88 -9.51
CA ILE A 87 17.41 8.51 -9.10
C ILE A 87 18.56 8.06 -10.01
N LEU A 88 18.68 6.76 -10.27
CA LEU A 88 19.73 6.20 -11.12
C LEU A 88 19.58 6.64 -12.59
N GLY A 89 18.34 6.69 -13.10
CA GLY A 89 18.05 7.13 -14.47
C GLY A 89 18.43 8.60 -14.71
N GLN A 90 18.17 9.48 -13.75
CA GLN A 90 18.64 10.87 -13.80
C GLN A 90 20.18 10.97 -13.73
N SER A 91 20.81 10.12 -12.93
CA SER A 91 22.28 10.08 -12.81
C SER A 91 22.98 9.59 -14.07
N MET A 92 22.32 8.80 -14.92
CA MET A 92 22.91 8.27 -16.16
C MET A 92 22.73 9.20 -17.37
N GLY A 93 22.13 10.39 -17.20
CA GLY A 93 22.04 11.37 -18.28
C GLY A 93 21.34 10.83 -19.52
N VAL A 94 20.16 10.22 -19.36
CA VAL A 94 19.24 10.02 -20.49
C VAL A 94 18.50 11.36 -20.74
N ASP A 95 19.27 12.44 -20.87
CA ASP A 95 18.79 13.67 -21.46
C ASP A 95 18.91 13.51 -22.98
N GLY A 96 17.83 13.86 -23.65
CA GLY A 96 17.52 13.44 -25.01
C GLY A 96 18.69 13.55 -26.01
N VAL A 97 18.76 12.54 -26.87
CA VAL A 97 19.22 12.73 -28.24
C VAL A 97 18.30 13.76 -28.88
N SER A 98 18.59 15.05 -28.64
CA SER A 98 18.17 16.13 -29.52
C SER A 98 19.06 16.00 -30.74
N GLU A 99 18.63 15.14 -31.66
CA GLU A 99 19.19 15.00 -32.99
C GLU A 99 19.14 16.38 -33.65
N SER A 100 20.26 17.09 -33.58
CA SER A 100 20.52 18.26 -34.41
C SER A 100 20.56 17.78 -35.85
N SER A 101 19.39 17.70 -36.49
CA SER A 101 19.26 17.63 -37.93
C SER A 101 19.62 18.98 -38.52
N ASN A 102 20.91 19.32 -38.44
CA ASN A 102 21.55 20.20 -39.40
C ASN A 102 21.70 19.40 -40.68
N THR A 103 20.72 19.51 -41.59
CA THR A 103 20.97 19.25 -43.01
C THR A 103 20.44 20.40 -43.83
N HIS A 104 21.38 21.01 -44.55
CA HIS A 104 21.21 22.00 -45.58
C HIS A 104 20.08 21.65 -46.56
N LYS A 105 19.28 22.65 -46.93
CA LYS A 105 18.76 22.75 -48.29
C LYS A 105 18.99 24.15 -48.84
N ALA A 106 19.76 24.16 -49.91
CA ALA A 106 19.98 25.28 -50.80
C ALA A 106 18.67 25.85 -51.35
N GLN A 107 18.58 27.17 -51.41
CA GLN A 107 18.13 27.92 -52.59
C GLN A 107 18.66 29.35 -52.52
#